data_AF-A0A821I1I5-F1
#
_entry.id   AF-A0A821I1I5-F1
#
_cell.length_a   1.000
_cell.length_b   1.000
_cell.length_c   1.000
_cell.angle_alpha   90.00
_cell.angle_beta   90.00
_cell.angle_gamma   90.00
#
_symmetry.space_group_name_H-M   'P 1'
#
loop_
_entity.id
_entity.type
_entity.pdbx_description
1 polymer ?
#
loop_
_entity_poly.entity_id
_entity_poly.type
_entity_poly.pdbx_seq_one_letter_code
_entity_poly.pdbx_strand_id
1 'polypeptide(L)'
;MMSNINSISSLWLLLILISGVTVQHVHGWGRVGHGLVARLAYSRLSRQASDWVTFLVPDFLVENFTAVGSWADDILYPDTNPLGHNNWQWSRPLHYVNTPDWVCNYDSQRDCKNDICIEGALKNYSRRAVATQLDDMQHKEALLFLIHYVGNVHQPLHAGFAGDLGGNKIKGVFMNSQFTTNLHSLWDTGAINSRLSRDFKSDINLYYTHLHTLM
;
A
#
# COMPACT_ATOMS: atom_id res chain seq x y z
N MET A 1 50.16 -32.53 -12.30
CA MET A 1 49.03 -32.51 -11.35
C MET A 1 48.20 -31.28 -11.67
N MET A 2 47.16 -31.43 -12.49
CA MET A 2 46.16 -30.41 -12.77
C MET A 2 44.82 -30.97 -12.32
N SER A 3 44.25 -30.45 -11.23
CA SER A 3 42.86 -30.69 -10.86
C SER A 3 42.36 -29.64 -9.87
N ASN A 4 41.10 -29.26 -10.07
CA ASN A 4 40.18 -28.61 -9.12
C ASN A 4 40.25 -27.10 -8.83
N ILE A 5 40.17 -26.27 -9.88
CA ILE A 5 39.76 -24.86 -9.72
C ILE A 5 38.31 -24.59 -10.17
N ASN A 6 37.66 -25.54 -10.88
CA ASN A 6 36.37 -25.30 -11.53
C ASN A 6 35.12 -25.60 -10.68
N SER A 7 35.27 -26.11 -9.45
CA SER A 7 34.11 -26.45 -8.59
C SER A 7 33.72 -25.32 -7.63
N ILE A 8 34.59 -24.34 -7.41
CA ILE A 8 34.33 -23.26 -6.45
C ILE A 8 33.52 -22.15 -7.12
N SER A 9 33.78 -21.82 -8.39
CA SER A 9 33.06 -20.77 -9.14
C SER A 9 31.57 -21.05 -9.33
N SER A 10 31.18 -22.32 -9.47
CA SER A 10 29.78 -22.75 -9.64
C SER A 10 28.95 -22.67 -8.35
N LEU A 11 29.59 -22.84 -7.18
CA LEU A 11 28.94 -22.64 -5.87
C LEU A 11 28.68 -21.17 -5.56
N TRP A 12 29.59 -20.26 -5.95
CA TRP A 12 29.40 -18.82 -5.79
C TRP A 12 28.30 -18.26 -6.71
N LEU A 13 28.16 -18.78 -7.92
CA LEU A 13 27.05 -18.43 -8.82
C LEU A 13 25.70 -18.91 -8.28
N LEU A 14 25.65 -20.08 -7.61
CA LEU A 14 24.44 -20.56 -6.94
C LEU A 14 24.04 -19.71 -5.73
N LEU A 15 25.02 -19.25 -4.94
CA LEU A 15 24.80 -18.38 -3.78
C LEU A 15 24.35 -16.97 -4.16
N ILE A 16 24.85 -16.42 -5.28
CA ILE A 16 24.40 -15.14 -5.84
C ILE A 16 22.98 -15.25 -6.42
N LEU A 17 22.58 -16.43 -6.93
CA LEU A 17 21.21 -16.70 -7.37
C LEU A 17 20.20 -16.82 -6.22
N ILE A 18 20.64 -17.27 -5.03
CA ILE A 18 19.77 -17.43 -3.85
C ILE A 18 19.62 -16.11 -3.07
N SER A 19 20.56 -15.17 -3.21
CA SER A 19 20.36 -13.77 -2.79
C SER A 19 19.50 -12.99 -3.79
N GLY A 20 18.42 -13.60 -4.28
CA GLY A 20 17.31 -12.88 -4.88
C GLY A 20 16.84 -11.86 -3.84
N VAL A 21 17.21 -10.61 -4.07
CA VAL A 21 16.76 -9.46 -3.30
C VAL A 21 15.23 -9.53 -3.31
N THR A 22 14.64 -10.02 -2.23
CA THR A 22 13.24 -9.76 -1.94
C THR A 22 13.22 -8.27 -1.65
N VAL A 23 12.91 -7.49 -2.68
CA VAL A 23 12.56 -6.09 -2.50
C VAL A 23 11.34 -6.14 -1.59
N GLN A 24 11.52 -5.84 -0.31
CA GLN A 24 10.39 -5.69 0.58
C GLN A 24 9.63 -4.48 0.06
N HIS A 25 8.52 -4.76 -0.61
CA HIS A 25 7.61 -3.75 -1.09
C HIS A 25 7.11 -2.99 0.12
N VAL A 26 7.52 -1.73 0.20
CA VAL A 26 6.98 -0.82 1.18
C VAL A 26 5.78 -0.18 0.52
N HIS A 27 4.66 -0.86 0.73
CA HIS A 27 3.30 -0.40 0.45
C HIS A 27 2.94 0.68 1.45
N GLY A 28 1.84 1.41 1.27
CA GLY A 28 1.26 2.12 2.42
C GLY A 28 0.71 1.16 3.43
N TRP A 29 -0.41 1.47 4.11
CA TRP A 29 -1.07 0.44 4.92
C TRP A 29 -0.99 -0.89 4.15
N GLY A 30 -0.40 -1.95 4.71
CA GLY A 30 -0.13 -3.14 3.92
C GLY A 30 -1.45 -3.69 3.36
N ARG A 31 -1.41 -4.65 2.43
CA ARG A 31 -2.62 -5.23 1.81
C ARG A 31 -3.78 -5.46 2.80
N VAL A 32 -3.48 -5.99 4.00
CA VAL A 32 -4.44 -6.19 5.09
C VAL A 32 -5.05 -4.88 5.59
N GLY A 33 -4.24 -3.86 5.87
CA GLY A 33 -4.71 -2.55 6.34
C GLY A 33 -5.61 -1.86 5.32
N HIS A 34 -5.20 -1.82 4.04
CA HIS A 34 -6.06 -1.29 2.97
C HIS A 34 -7.37 -2.07 2.82
N GLY A 35 -7.31 -3.40 2.89
CA GLY A 35 -8.51 -4.24 2.83
C GLY A 35 -9.47 -3.96 3.98
N LEU A 36 -8.96 -3.80 5.21
CA LEU A 36 -9.79 -3.46 6.37
C LEU A 36 -10.44 -2.08 6.23
N VAL A 37 -9.67 -1.05 5.81
CA VAL A 37 -10.21 0.30 5.57
C VAL A 37 -11.29 0.27 4.50
N ALA A 38 -11.03 -0.38 3.36
CA ALA A 38 -11.99 -0.50 2.26
C ALA A 38 -13.28 -1.21 2.71
N ARG A 39 -13.16 -2.30 3.48
CA ARG A 39 -14.32 -3.04 3.99
C ARG A 39 -15.15 -2.26 5.00
N LEU A 40 -14.49 -1.58 5.94
CA LEU A 40 -15.15 -0.72 6.93
C LEU A 40 -15.85 0.46 6.25
N ALA A 41 -15.24 1.07 5.24
CA ALA A 41 -15.87 2.14 4.47
C ALA A 41 -17.09 1.62 3.70
N TYR A 42 -16.96 0.48 3.02
CA TYR A 42 -18.04 -0.11 2.24
C TYR A 42 -19.28 -0.46 3.10
N SER A 43 -19.08 -0.99 4.32
CA SER A 43 -20.19 -1.31 5.23
C SER A 43 -20.96 -0.09 5.73
N ARG A 44 -20.42 1.11 5.53
CA ARG A 44 -21.00 2.40 5.93
C ARG A 44 -21.59 3.18 4.74
N LEU A 45 -21.49 2.66 3.52
CA LEU A 45 -22.09 3.30 2.37
C LEU A 45 -23.61 3.27 2.44
N SER A 46 -24.25 4.33 1.94
CA SER A 46 -25.67 4.28 1.62
C SER A 46 -25.93 3.22 0.54
N ARG A 47 -27.16 2.72 0.44
CA ARG A 47 -27.52 1.73 -0.58
C ARG A 47 -27.18 2.20 -2.00
N GLN A 48 -27.47 3.48 -2.29
CA GLN A 48 -27.16 4.07 -3.59
C GLN A 48 -25.64 4.08 -3.87
N ALA A 49 -24.83 4.44 -2.87
CA ALA A 49 -23.38 4.47 -3.02
C ALA A 49 -22.81 3.04 -3.15
N SER A 50 -23.29 2.08 -2.36
CA SER A 50 -22.84 0.68 -2.46
C SER A 50 -23.20 0.06 -3.82
N ASP A 51 -24.39 0.35 -4.35
CA ASP A 51 -24.82 -0.15 -5.66
C ASP A 51 -23.94 0.43 -6.79
N TRP A 52 -23.59 1.73 -6.72
CA TRP A 52 -22.69 2.36 -7.68
C TRP A 52 -21.24 1.83 -7.59
N VAL A 53 -20.71 1.68 -6.37
CA VAL A 53 -19.39 1.09 -6.13
C VAL A 53 -19.33 -0.35 -6.65
N THR A 54 -20.38 -1.13 -6.40
CA THR A 54 -20.51 -2.53 -6.87
C THR A 54 -20.58 -2.61 -8.39
N PHE A 55 -21.29 -1.69 -9.04
CA PHE A 55 -21.36 -1.61 -10.49
C PHE A 55 -19.97 -1.38 -11.12
N LEU A 56 -19.20 -0.42 -10.58
CA LEU A 56 -17.87 -0.11 -11.09
C LEU A 56 -16.81 -1.16 -10.72
N VAL A 57 -16.90 -1.71 -9.51
CA VAL A 57 -15.93 -2.67 -8.95
C VAL A 57 -16.67 -3.92 -8.46
N PRO A 58 -17.02 -4.85 -9.36
CA PRO A 58 -17.73 -6.09 -8.99
C PRO A 58 -16.99 -6.95 -7.97
N ASP A 59 -15.68 -6.77 -7.81
CA ASP A 59 -14.85 -7.49 -6.84
C ASP A 59 -15.30 -7.28 -5.38
N PHE A 60 -16.07 -6.22 -5.10
CA PHE A 60 -16.75 -6.05 -3.81
C PHE A 60 -17.80 -7.13 -3.54
N LEU A 61 -18.44 -7.70 -4.57
CA LEU A 61 -19.43 -8.78 -4.44
C LEU A 61 -18.81 -10.10 -3.99
N VAL A 62 -17.53 -10.31 -4.30
CA VAL A 62 -16.78 -11.51 -3.88
C VAL A 62 -16.01 -11.28 -2.59
N GLU A 63 -16.35 -10.22 -1.85
CA GLU A 63 -15.69 -9.81 -0.60
C GLU A 63 -14.15 -9.65 -0.72
N ASN A 64 -13.64 -9.33 -1.91
CA ASN A 64 -12.20 -9.22 -2.15
C ASN A 64 -11.67 -7.81 -1.83
N PHE A 65 -11.98 -7.33 -0.62
CA PHE A 65 -11.62 -6.00 -0.16
C PHE A 65 -10.10 -5.78 -0.13
N THR A 66 -9.33 -6.82 0.17
CA THR A 66 -7.87 -6.76 0.16
C THR A 66 -7.34 -6.40 -1.23
N ALA A 67 -7.76 -7.11 -2.28
CA ALA A 67 -7.30 -6.81 -3.65
C ALA A 67 -7.79 -5.43 -4.12
N VAL A 68 -9.03 -5.06 -3.79
CA VAL A 68 -9.57 -3.75 -4.15
C VAL A 68 -8.82 -2.62 -3.45
N GLY A 69 -8.60 -2.74 -2.13
CA GLY A 69 -7.90 -1.74 -1.34
C GLY A 69 -6.42 -1.63 -1.69
N SER A 70 -5.76 -2.74 -2.06
CA SER A 70 -4.33 -2.75 -2.42
C SER A 70 -4.07 -2.52 -3.91
N TRP A 71 -5.11 -2.38 -4.75
CA TRP A 71 -4.95 -2.35 -6.20
C TRP A 71 -3.92 -1.32 -6.69
N ALA A 72 -3.96 -0.09 -6.16
CA ALA A 72 -3.05 0.98 -6.61
C ALA A 72 -1.58 0.70 -6.29
N ASP A 73 -1.32 -0.11 -5.27
CA ASP A 73 0.01 -0.61 -4.93
C ASP A 73 0.38 -1.83 -5.79
N ASP A 74 -0.56 -2.76 -5.97
CA ASP A 74 -0.38 -3.99 -6.74
C ASP A 74 -0.05 -3.71 -8.22
N ILE A 75 -0.62 -2.67 -8.81
CA ILE A 75 -0.32 -2.32 -10.19
C ILE A 75 1.12 -1.84 -10.41
N LEU A 76 1.87 -1.51 -9.34
CA LEU A 76 3.23 -0.97 -9.42
C LEU A 76 4.31 -2.04 -9.52
N TYR A 77 3.99 -3.32 -9.34
CA TYR A 77 4.99 -4.38 -9.15
C TYR A 77 4.84 -5.53 -10.14
N PRO A 78 5.96 -6.17 -10.53
CA PRO A 78 5.96 -7.20 -11.57
C PRO A 78 5.35 -8.53 -11.12
N ASP A 79 5.33 -8.83 -9.83
CA ASP A 79 4.72 -10.03 -9.26
C ASP A 79 3.18 -9.96 -9.30
N THR A 80 2.62 -8.76 -9.20
CA THR A 80 1.18 -8.50 -9.15
C THR A 80 0.62 -7.91 -10.45
N ASN A 81 1.48 -7.30 -11.28
CA ASN A 81 1.14 -6.74 -12.59
C ASN A 81 2.29 -6.91 -13.61
N PRO A 82 2.65 -8.15 -13.99
CA PRO A 82 3.86 -8.45 -14.76
C PRO A 82 3.94 -7.72 -16.11
N LEU A 83 2.82 -7.59 -16.81
CA LEU A 83 2.75 -7.00 -18.15
C LEU A 83 2.49 -5.49 -18.14
N GLY A 84 1.95 -4.96 -17.05
CA GLY A 84 1.48 -3.58 -16.99
C GLY A 84 2.23 -2.67 -16.03
N HIS A 85 3.05 -3.19 -15.11
CA HIS A 85 3.55 -2.38 -13.99
C HIS A 85 4.33 -1.13 -14.40
N ASN A 86 5.05 -1.16 -15.52
CA ASN A 86 5.77 -0.01 -16.03
C ASN A 86 4.85 1.15 -16.43
N ASN A 87 3.60 0.88 -16.80
CA ASN A 87 2.62 1.90 -17.19
C ASN A 87 2.11 2.72 -16.00
N TRP A 88 2.42 2.31 -14.76
CA TRP A 88 1.87 2.89 -13.54
C TRP A 88 2.93 3.55 -12.65
N GLN A 89 4.22 3.49 -13.01
CA GLN A 89 5.29 4.02 -12.16
C GLN A 89 5.17 5.54 -11.88
N TRP A 90 4.45 6.26 -12.73
CA TRP A 90 4.14 7.67 -12.52
C TRP A 90 3.28 7.93 -11.28
N SER A 91 2.52 6.94 -10.79
CA SER A 91 1.63 7.13 -9.64
C SER A 91 2.36 6.99 -8.29
N ARG A 92 3.58 6.44 -8.24
CA ARG A 92 4.34 6.23 -6.98
C ARG A 92 4.37 7.45 -6.04
N PRO A 93 4.70 8.68 -6.48
CA PRO A 93 4.73 9.84 -5.57
C PRO A 93 3.35 10.26 -5.07
N LEU A 94 2.26 9.75 -5.65
CA LEU A 94 0.90 10.02 -5.20
C LEU A 94 0.53 9.24 -3.93
N HIS A 95 1.35 8.27 -3.51
CA HIS A 95 1.06 7.45 -2.33
C HIS A 95 1.41 8.16 -1.02
N TYR A 96 2.17 9.26 -1.05
CA TYR A 96 2.66 9.92 0.16
C TYR A 96 2.84 11.43 -0.06
N VAL A 97 3.27 12.11 0.99
CA VAL A 97 3.83 13.45 0.94
C VAL A 97 5.06 13.53 1.82
N ASN A 98 6.09 14.24 1.35
CA ASN A 98 7.32 14.46 2.11
C ASN A 98 7.26 15.82 2.79
N THR A 99 7.38 15.83 4.12
CA THR A 99 7.50 17.05 4.92
C THR A 99 8.97 17.33 5.24
N PRO A 100 9.36 18.58 5.54
CA PRO A 100 10.71 18.89 5.97
C PRO A 100 11.03 18.22 7.31
N ASP A 101 12.26 17.73 7.43
CA ASP A 101 12.74 17.06 8.64
C ASP A 101 12.56 17.93 9.89
N TRP A 102 12.02 17.33 10.95
CA TRP A 102 11.86 17.97 12.28
C TRP A 102 10.89 19.16 12.34
N VAL A 103 10.15 19.45 11.27
CA VAL A 103 9.20 20.57 11.24
C VAL A 103 7.80 20.17 11.74
N CYS A 104 7.47 18.87 11.71
CA CYS A 104 6.21 18.30 12.24
C CYS A 104 4.93 19.07 11.85
N ASN A 105 4.92 19.64 10.64
CA ASN A 105 3.75 20.28 10.07
C ASN A 105 3.65 19.97 8.59
N TYR A 106 2.45 20.18 8.05
CA TYR A 106 2.15 20.06 6.64
C TYR A 106 1.77 21.42 6.08
N ASP A 107 2.37 21.80 4.96
CA ASP A 107 2.00 22.96 4.17
C ASP A 107 1.83 22.53 2.71
N SER A 108 0.60 22.66 2.18
CA SER A 108 0.26 22.18 0.83
C SER A 108 1.11 22.84 -0.27
N GLN A 109 1.41 24.14 -0.17
CA GLN A 109 2.19 24.84 -1.17
C GLN A 109 3.66 24.41 -1.19
N ARG A 110 4.21 24.12 0.00
CA ARG A 110 5.59 23.66 0.18
C ARG A 110 5.75 22.19 -0.16
N ASP A 111 4.84 21.34 0.32
CA ASP A 111 5.01 19.90 0.41
C ASP A 111 4.30 19.14 -0.73
N CYS A 112 3.24 19.70 -1.32
CA CYS A 112 2.48 19.10 -2.42
C CYS A 112 2.64 19.86 -3.75
N LYS A 113 3.88 20.02 -4.19
CA LYS A 113 4.16 20.79 -5.42
C LYS A 113 3.48 20.17 -6.63
N ASN A 114 2.79 21.01 -7.41
CA ASN A 114 2.09 20.63 -8.65
C ASN A 114 1.05 19.50 -8.47
N ASP A 115 0.49 19.35 -7.26
CA ASP A 115 -0.42 18.25 -6.91
C ASP A 115 0.19 16.84 -7.08
N ILE A 116 1.53 16.74 -7.15
CA ILE A 116 2.25 15.46 -7.20
C ILE A 116 2.54 14.99 -5.77
N CYS A 117 1.48 14.68 -5.05
CA CYS A 117 1.52 14.07 -3.73
C CYS A 117 0.15 13.44 -3.41
N ILE A 118 0.00 12.80 -2.26
CA ILE A 118 -1.26 12.20 -1.83
C ILE A 118 -2.43 13.19 -1.69
N GLU A 119 -2.20 14.42 -1.22
CA GLU A 119 -3.25 15.46 -1.16
C GLU A 119 -3.77 15.80 -2.57
N GLY A 120 -2.86 16.01 -3.51
CA GLY A 120 -3.20 16.26 -4.92
C GLY A 120 -3.93 15.10 -5.57
N ALA A 121 -3.50 13.86 -5.26
CA ALA A 121 -4.16 12.64 -5.71
C ALA A 121 -5.59 12.55 -5.18
N LEU A 122 -5.81 12.80 -3.89
CA LEU A 122 -7.15 12.83 -3.28
C LEU A 122 -8.05 13.86 -3.97
N LYS A 123 -7.55 15.08 -4.23
CA LYS A 123 -8.30 16.12 -4.96
C LYS A 123 -8.67 15.65 -6.37
N ASN A 124 -7.72 15.09 -7.10
CA ASN A 124 -7.91 14.65 -8.48
C ASN A 124 -8.92 13.50 -8.56
N TYR A 125 -8.69 12.42 -7.82
CA TYR A 125 -9.51 11.20 -7.93
C TYR A 125 -10.89 11.35 -7.30
N SER A 126 -11.06 12.21 -6.28
CA SER A 126 -12.40 12.59 -5.80
C SER A 126 -13.22 13.29 -6.88
N ARG A 127 -12.59 14.20 -7.67
CA ARG A 127 -13.27 14.88 -8.77
C ARG A 127 -13.56 13.93 -9.93
N ARG A 128 -12.58 13.10 -10.32
CA ARG A 128 -12.73 12.14 -11.42
C ARG A 128 -13.81 11.10 -11.12
N ALA A 129 -13.89 10.60 -9.88
CA ALA A 129 -14.86 9.59 -9.49
C ALA A 129 -16.32 9.98 -9.79
N VAL A 130 -16.66 11.27 -9.81
CA VAL A 130 -18.03 11.77 -10.03
C VAL A 130 -18.19 12.62 -11.30
N ALA A 131 -17.17 12.66 -12.15
CA ALA A 131 -17.15 13.52 -13.33
C ALA A 131 -18.06 12.99 -14.43
N THR A 132 -18.94 13.82 -15.00
CA THR A 132 -19.95 13.38 -15.99
C THR A 132 -19.38 13.05 -17.38
N GLN A 133 -18.15 13.48 -17.67
CA GLN A 133 -17.49 13.34 -18.96
C GLN A 133 -16.57 12.12 -19.08
N LEU A 134 -16.40 11.36 -17.99
CA LEU A 134 -15.54 10.17 -17.97
C LEU A 134 -16.38 8.91 -18.21
N ASP A 135 -15.74 7.89 -18.77
CA ASP A 135 -16.34 6.58 -18.94
C ASP A 135 -16.22 5.71 -17.67
N ASP A 136 -16.94 4.57 -17.66
CA ASP A 136 -16.97 3.66 -16.52
C ASP A 136 -15.58 3.12 -16.14
N MET A 137 -14.67 2.96 -17.10
CA MET A 137 -13.30 2.48 -16.83
C MET A 137 -12.49 3.56 -16.11
N GLN A 138 -12.63 4.81 -16.53
CA GLN A 138 -12.00 5.95 -15.88
C GLN A 138 -12.60 6.22 -14.50
N HIS A 139 -13.91 6.02 -14.30
CA HIS A 139 -14.54 6.07 -12.98
C HIS A 139 -14.05 4.95 -12.07
N LYS A 140 -13.97 3.72 -12.59
CA LYS A 140 -13.44 2.57 -11.85
C LYS A 140 -12.01 2.83 -11.39
N GLU A 141 -11.13 3.25 -12.30
CA GLU A 141 -9.75 3.62 -11.96
C GLU A 141 -9.71 4.70 -10.88
N ALA A 142 -10.51 5.77 -11.04
CA ALA A 142 -10.55 6.85 -10.07
C ALA A 142 -11.02 6.38 -8.69
N LEU A 143 -12.02 5.51 -8.64
CA LEU A 143 -12.54 4.94 -7.41
C LEU A 143 -11.50 4.04 -6.72
N LEU A 144 -10.80 3.18 -7.46
CA LEU A 144 -9.76 2.31 -6.91
C LEU A 144 -8.59 3.11 -6.33
N PHE A 145 -8.11 4.14 -7.05
CA PHE A 145 -7.11 5.06 -6.51
C PHE A 145 -7.62 5.81 -5.28
N LEU A 146 -8.85 6.31 -5.30
CA LEU A 146 -9.42 7.04 -4.17
C LEU A 146 -9.52 6.17 -2.91
N ILE A 147 -10.00 4.93 -3.03
CA ILE A 147 -10.06 3.95 -1.93
C ILE A 147 -8.67 3.77 -1.31
N HIS A 148 -7.65 3.58 -2.14
CA HIS A 148 -6.29 3.37 -1.68
C HIS A 148 -5.70 4.63 -1.01
N TYR A 149 -5.81 5.80 -1.63
CA TYR A 149 -5.23 7.04 -1.12
C TYR A 149 -5.91 7.54 0.16
N VAL A 150 -7.20 7.29 0.35
CA VAL A 150 -7.86 7.53 1.65
C VAL A 150 -7.25 6.67 2.75
N GLY A 151 -6.86 5.43 2.44
CA GLY A 151 -6.07 4.62 3.37
C GLY A 151 -4.72 5.29 3.67
N ASN A 152 -3.93 5.54 2.63
CA ASN A 152 -2.55 6.02 2.76
C ASN A 152 -2.42 7.34 3.51
N VAL A 153 -3.34 8.30 3.31
CA VAL A 153 -3.25 9.61 3.99
C VAL A 153 -3.41 9.48 5.51
N HIS A 154 -4.01 8.39 5.98
CA HIS A 154 -4.15 8.07 7.41
C HIS A 154 -3.02 7.20 7.96
N GLN A 155 -2.09 6.72 7.13
CA GLN A 155 -0.86 6.07 7.60
C GLN A 155 0.14 7.18 7.98
N PRO A 156 0.51 7.36 9.27
CA PRO A 156 1.27 8.53 9.70
C PRO A 156 2.59 8.77 8.95
N LEU A 157 3.29 7.71 8.57
CA LEU A 157 4.57 7.80 7.89
C LEU A 157 4.47 8.05 6.38
N HIS A 158 3.26 8.04 5.82
CA HIS A 158 2.98 8.57 4.48
C HIS A 158 2.93 10.11 4.44
N ALA A 159 2.91 10.75 5.60
CA ALA A 159 3.14 12.19 5.76
C ALA A 159 4.39 12.44 6.62
N GLY A 160 5.44 11.65 6.37
CA GLY A 160 6.68 11.64 7.14
C GLY A 160 7.76 12.60 6.62
N PHE A 161 8.97 12.45 7.15
CA PHE A 161 10.11 13.29 6.79
C PHE A 161 10.75 12.86 5.48
N ALA A 162 11.19 13.85 4.69
CA ALA A 162 11.90 13.61 3.44
C ALA A 162 13.25 12.90 3.66
N GLY A 163 13.99 13.30 4.70
CA GLY A 163 15.35 12.83 4.96
C GLY A 163 15.44 11.34 5.25
N ASP A 164 14.47 10.79 5.97
CA ASP A 164 14.38 9.36 6.31
C ASP A 164 13.46 8.55 5.38
N LEU A 165 12.90 9.19 4.34
CA LEU A 165 11.95 8.62 3.40
C LEU A 165 10.69 8.08 4.10
N GLY A 166 10.12 8.88 5.00
CA GLY A 166 9.00 8.47 5.84
C GLY A 166 9.36 7.32 6.78
N GLY A 167 10.59 7.27 7.29
CA GLY A 167 11.06 6.20 8.16
C GLY A 167 11.52 4.92 7.46
N ASN A 168 11.53 4.87 6.12
CA ASN A 168 12.10 3.74 5.36
C ASN A 168 13.59 3.52 5.66
N LYS A 169 14.33 4.59 5.97
CA LYS A 169 15.75 4.51 6.35
C LYS A 169 15.98 4.10 7.81
N ILE A 170 14.95 4.10 8.65
CA ILE A 170 15.06 3.79 10.08
C ILE A 170 14.89 2.29 10.25
N LYS A 171 16.00 1.55 10.30
CA LYS A 171 16.02 0.10 10.46
C LYS A 171 15.95 -0.30 11.94
N GLY A 172 15.30 -1.42 12.21
CA GLY A 172 15.21 -1.96 13.56
C GLY A 172 14.65 -3.37 13.61
N VAL A 173 14.61 -3.94 14.81
CA VAL A 173 13.96 -5.22 15.09
C VAL A 173 12.66 -4.91 15.83
N PHE A 174 11.55 -5.50 15.36
CA PHE A 174 10.26 -5.39 16.02
C PHE A 174 10.00 -6.63 16.87
N MET A 175 9.68 -6.42 18.15
CA MET A 175 9.49 -7.49 19.14
C MET A 175 10.71 -8.45 19.13
N ASN A 176 10.45 -9.76 19.16
CA ASN A 176 11.48 -10.80 19.13
C ASN A 176 11.70 -11.36 17.71
N SER A 177 11.45 -10.56 16.67
CA SER A 177 11.67 -10.97 15.28
C SER A 177 13.14 -11.30 15.04
N GLN A 178 13.41 -12.39 14.32
CA GLN A 178 14.76 -12.74 13.86
C GLN A 178 15.18 -11.90 12.63
N PHE A 179 14.23 -11.21 12.00
CA PHE A 179 14.46 -10.39 10.82
C PHE A 179 14.40 -8.90 11.17
N THR A 180 15.28 -8.12 10.55
CA THR A 180 15.24 -6.65 10.58
C THR A 180 14.12 -6.16 9.68
N THR A 181 13.41 -5.12 10.12
CA THR A 181 12.44 -4.34 9.34
C THR A 181 12.86 -2.86 9.32
N ASN A 182 12.05 -1.99 8.72
CA ASN A 182 12.18 -0.55 8.87
C ASN A 182 10.91 0.03 9.52
N LEU A 183 11.00 1.26 10.03
CA LEU A 183 9.91 1.91 10.74
C LEU A 183 8.66 2.04 9.85
N HIS A 184 8.82 2.38 8.58
CA HIS A 184 7.70 2.51 7.65
C HIS A 184 6.95 1.18 7.50
N SER A 185 7.65 0.11 7.14
CA SER A 185 7.06 -1.23 6.99
C SER A 185 6.47 -1.79 8.30
N LEU A 186 7.00 -1.40 9.46
CA LEU A 186 6.41 -1.73 10.75
C LEU A 186 5.01 -1.12 10.89
N TRP A 187 4.85 0.16 10.55
CA TRP A 187 3.54 0.84 10.62
C TRP A 187 2.55 0.28 9.59
N ASP A 188 2.99 0.06 8.36
CA ASP A 188 2.14 -0.46 7.29
C ASP A 188 1.61 -1.86 7.59
N THR A 189 2.53 -2.74 8.02
CA THR A 189 2.31 -4.18 7.95
C THR A 189 2.64 -4.86 9.26
N GLY A 190 3.79 -4.55 9.85
CA GLY A 190 4.30 -5.26 11.03
C GLY A 190 3.33 -5.24 12.22
N ALA A 191 2.90 -4.05 12.63
CA ALA A 191 2.01 -3.87 13.78
C ALA A 191 0.63 -4.50 13.55
N ILE A 192 0.05 -4.31 12.36
CA ILE A 192 -1.24 -4.90 11.97
C ILE A 192 -1.15 -6.42 11.97
N ASN A 193 -0.16 -7.00 11.29
CA ASN A 193 -0.03 -8.44 11.18
C ASN A 193 0.28 -9.11 12.52
N SER A 194 1.08 -8.46 13.38
CA SER A 194 1.31 -8.95 14.73
C SER A 194 0.04 -8.96 15.56
N ARG A 195 -0.80 -7.92 15.48
CA ARG A 195 -2.11 -7.92 16.16
C ARG A 195 -3.05 -8.98 15.58
N LEU A 196 -3.12 -9.07 14.25
CA LEU A 196 -3.93 -10.05 13.54
C LEU A 196 -3.55 -11.49 13.94
N SER A 197 -2.26 -11.80 13.98
CA SER A 197 -1.76 -13.11 14.38
C SER A 197 -2.02 -13.41 15.86
N ARG A 198 -1.71 -12.47 16.76
CA ARG A 198 -1.81 -12.65 18.21
C ARG A 198 -3.26 -12.76 18.69
N ASP A 199 -4.13 -11.88 18.20
CA ASP A 199 -5.46 -11.69 18.79
C ASP A 199 -6.58 -12.30 17.93
N PHE A 200 -6.33 -12.57 16.65
CA PHE A 200 -7.37 -12.94 15.68
C PHE A 200 -7.02 -14.17 14.84
N LYS A 201 -6.07 -15.01 15.28
CA LYS A 201 -5.69 -16.28 14.60
C LYS A 201 -5.32 -16.10 13.12
N SER A 202 -4.75 -14.94 12.77
CA SER A 202 -4.46 -14.57 11.38
C SER A 202 -5.70 -14.46 10.47
N ASP A 203 -6.92 -14.38 11.04
CA ASP A 203 -8.18 -14.27 10.31
C ASP A 203 -8.61 -12.79 10.22
N ILE A 204 -8.53 -12.25 9.00
CA ILE A 204 -8.92 -10.85 8.71
C ILE A 204 -10.41 -10.61 8.97
N ASN A 205 -11.28 -11.61 8.86
CA ASN A 205 -12.71 -11.48 9.12
C ASN A 205 -12.98 -11.30 10.62
N LEU A 206 -12.25 -12.01 11.48
CA LEU A 206 -12.35 -11.83 12.93
C LEU A 206 -11.87 -10.43 13.33
N TYR A 207 -10.78 -9.96 12.74
CA TYR A 207 -10.30 -8.62 13.02
C TYR A 207 -11.24 -7.53 12.51
N TYR A 208 -11.74 -7.66 11.28
CA TYR A 208 -12.79 -6.79 10.73
C TYR A 208 -14.02 -6.75 11.65
N THR A 209 -14.53 -7.91 12.08
CA THR A 209 -15.69 -8.00 12.96
C THR A 209 -15.45 -7.23 14.26
N HIS A 210 -14.27 -7.42 14.87
CA HIS A 210 -13.89 -6.66 16.06
C HIS A 210 -13.86 -5.15 15.79
N LEU A 211 -13.20 -4.70 14.72
CA LEU A 211 -13.14 -3.27 14.38
C LEU A 211 -14.53 -2.69 14.12
N HIS A 212 -15.41 -3.43 13.44
CA HIS A 212 -16.77 -3.03 13.16
C HIS A 212 -17.61 -2.86 14.43
N THR A 213 -17.37 -3.66 15.49
CA THR A 213 -18.07 -3.50 16.77
C THR A 213 -17.65 -2.28 17.59
N LEU A 214 -16.52 -1.65 17.26
CA LEU A 214 -16.03 -0.45 17.95
C LEU A 214 -16.61 0.86 17.39
N MET A 215 -17.39 0.77 16.31
CA MET A 215 -17.92 1.90 15.54
C MET A 215 -19.44 1.96 15.58
#